data_AF-A0A914NAJ8-F1
#
_entry.id   AF-A0A914NAJ8-F1
#
_cell.length_a   1.000
_cell.length_b   1.000
_cell.length_c   1.000
_cell.angle_alpha   90.00
_cell.angle_beta   90.00
_cell.angle_gamma   90.00
#
_symmetry.space_group_name_H-M   'P 1'
#
loop_
_entity.id
_entity.type
_entity.pdbx_description
1 polymer ?
#
loop_
_entity_poly.entity_id
_entity_poly.type
_entity_poly.pdbx_seq_one_letter_code
_entity_poly.pdbx_strand_id
1 'polypeptide(L)' 'MSPEEIDAEKGDIIVVKTPVLNDGFIRGKNLHSNREGRFPMYLLKEHSRFENFTAFINLT' A
#
# COMPACT_ATOMS: atom_id res chain seq x y z
N MET A 1 0.95 6.48 -18.99
CA MET A 1 0.35 6.32 -17.66
C MET A 1 -0.80 7.28 -17.54
N SER A 2 -1.95 6.80 -17.08
CA SER A 2 -3.05 7.70 -16.74
C SER A 2 -2.60 8.62 -15.58
N PRO A 3 -3.17 9.83 -15.44
CA PRO A 3 -2.88 10.72 -14.31
C PRO A 3 -3.13 10.09 -12.94
N GLU A 4 -3.87 8.98 -12.93
CA GLU A 4 -4.30 8.27 -11.74
C GLU A 4 -3.34 7.17 -11.31
N GLU A 5 -2.34 6.79 -12.12
CA GLU A 5 -1.37 5.74 -11.80
C GLU A 5 -0.12 6.27 -11.10
N ILE A 6 0.50 5.43 -10.26
CA ILE A 6 1.79 5.71 -9.61
C ILE A 6 2.83 4.66 -10.00
N ASP A 7 4.07 5.12 -10.12
CA ASP A 7 5.23 4.25 -10.22
C ASP A 7 5.52 3.61 -8.85
N ALA A 8 5.87 2.33 -8.87
CA ALA A 8 6.31 1.58 -7.70
C ALA A 8 7.50 0.70 -8.10
N GLU A 9 8.60 0.83 -7.35
CA GLU A 9 9.79 0.02 -7.53
C GLU A 9 9.89 -1.07 -6.46
N LYS A 10 10.75 -2.06 -6.73
CA LYS A 10 11.00 -3.14 -5.76
C LYS A 10 11.60 -2.55 -4.47
N GLY A 11 10.87 -2.69 -3.38
CA GLY A 11 11.29 -2.20 -2.06
C GLY A 11 10.50 -0.97 -1.60
N ASP A 12 9.71 -0.35 -2.48
CA ASP A 12 8.82 0.74 -2.10
C ASP A 12 7.77 0.26 -1.09
N ILE A 13 7.50 1.11 -0.11
CA ILE A 13 6.42 0.90 0.86
C ILE A 13 5.20 1.66 0.35
N ILE A 14 4.13 0.91 0.09
CA ILE A 14 2.85 1.48 -0.34
C ILE A 14 1.81 1.35 0.76
N VAL A 15 1.24 2.49 1.16
CA VAL A 15 0.08 2.51 2.06
C VAL A 15 -1.18 2.32 1.23
N VAL A 16 -1.80 1.14 1.35
CA VAL A 16 -3.05 0.81 0.65
C VAL A 16 -4.20 1.60 1.26
N LYS A 17 -4.99 2.29 0.41
CA LYS A 17 -6.13 3.11 0.83
C LYS A 17 -7.49 2.52 0.48
N THR A 18 -7.55 1.62 -0.49
CA THR A 18 -8.80 1.00 -0.94
C THR A 18 -8.68 -0.52 -0.94
N PRO A 19 -9.79 -1.25 -0.75
CA PRO A 19 -9.80 -2.69 -0.98
C PRO A 19 -9.41 -3.03 -2.42
N VAL A 20 -9.00 -4.28 -2.62
CA VAL A 20 -8.74 -4.86 -3.94
C VAL A 20 -10.02 -4.79 -4.77
N LEU A 21 -9.95 -4.16 -5.93
CA LEU A 21 -11.02 -4.14 -6.91
C LEU A 21 -10.91 -5.35 -7.84
N ASN A 22 -12.02 -5.73 -8.47
CA ASN A 22 -12.09 -6.90 -9.37
C ASN A 22 -11.22 -6.76 -10.65
N ASP A 23 -10.67 -5.57 -10.91
CA ASP A 23 -9.82 -5.29 -12.06
C ASP A 23 -8.33 -5.52 -11.80
N GLY A 24 -7.96 -5.96 -10.58
CA GLY A 24 -6.57 -6.28 -10.22
C GLY A 24 -5.72 -5.06 -9.86
N PHE A 25 -6.33 -3.88 -9.73
CA PHE A 25 -5.65 -2.66 -9.27
C PHE A 25 -6.11 -2.25 -7.87
N ILE A 26 -5.24 -1.54 -7.18
CA ILE A 26 -5.51 -0.92 -5.88
C ILE A 26 -5.03 0.52 -5.89
N ARG A 27 -5.63 1.36 -5.05
CA ARG A 27 -5.20 2.73 -4.83
C ARG A 27 -4.39 2.81 -3.53
N GLY A 28 -3.26 3.49 -3.58
CA GLY A 28 -2.40 3.69 -2.42
C GLY A 28 -1.47 4.88 -2.58
N LYS A 29 -0.68 5.12 -1.55
CA LYS A 29 0.33 6.17 -1.52
C LYS A 29 1.72 5.55 -1.42
N ASN A 30 2.57 5.82 -2.40
CA ASN A 30 3.97 5.45 -2.34
C ASN A 30 4.70 6.40 -1.38
N LEU A 31 5.36 5.85 -0.35
CA LEU A 31 6.08 6.66 0.63
C LEU A 31 7.42 7.18 0.10
N HIS A 32 8.01 6.55 -0.91
CA HIS A 32 9.23 7.01 -1.56
C HIS A 32 8.97 8.25 -2.42
N SER A 33 8.01 8.17 -3.36
CA SER A 33 7.68 9.28 -4.26
C SER A 33 6.67 10.28 -3.69
N ASN A 34 6.04 9.94 -2.56
CA ASN A 34 4.95 10.69 -1.92
C ASN A 34 3.70 10.88 -2.82
N ARG A 35 3.60 10.15 -3.94
CA ARG A 35 2.48 10.21 -4.88
C ARG A 35 1.38 9.23 -4.49
N GLU A 36 0.14 9.60 -4.80
CA GLU A 36 -1.04 8.77 -4.60
C GLU A 36 -1.70 8.43 -5.93
N GLY A 37 -2.06 7.15 -6.10
CA GLY A 37 -2.71 6.67 -7.29
C GLY A 37 -2.87 5.15 -7.31
N ARG A 38 -3.24 4.63 -8.47
CA ARG A 38 -3.50 3.23 -8.77
C ARG A 38 -2.21 2.53 -9.16
N PHE A 39 -2.07 1.28 -8.74
CA PHE A 39 -1.00 0.41 -9.16
C PHE A 39 -1.48 -1.05 -9.17
N PRO A 40 -0.85 -1.93 -9.95
CA PRO A 40 -1.24 -3.33 -10.00
C PRO A 40 -1.00 -4.05 -8.67
N MET A 41 -2.00 -4.80 -8.20
CA MET A 41 -1.93 -5.50 -6.92
C MET A 41 -0.79 -6.54 -6.87
N TYR A 42 -0.48 -7.18 -8.00
CA TYR A 42 0.53 -8.24 -8.06
C TYR A 42 1.95 -7.76 -7.70
N LEU A 43 2.20 -6.45 -7.67
CA LEU A 43 3.47 -5.86 -7.22
C LEU A 43 3.66 -5.96 -5.70
N LEU A 44 2.57 -6.17 -4.94
CA LEU A 44 2.66 -6.43 -3.51
C LEU A 44 3.11 -7.87 -3.27
N LYS A 45 4.24 -8.02 -2.59
CA LYS A 45 4.63 -9.31 -2.00
C LYS A 45 3.65 -9.65 -0.87
N GLU A 46 3.17 -10.89 -0.83
CA GLU A 46 2.03 -11.38 -0.05
C GLU A 46 1.67 -10.60 1.24
N HIS A 47 0.38 -10.21 1.27
CA HIS A 47 -0.41 -9.61 2.33
C HIS A 47 0.12 -9.78 3.77
N SER A 48 0.97 -8.84 4.21
CA SER A 48 1.18 -8.65 5.65
C SER A 48 -0.04 -7.96 6.24
N ARG A 49 -1.05 -8.75 6.64
CA ARG A 49 -2.07 -8.29 7.60
C ARG A 49 -1.38 -8.13 8.95
N PHE A 50 -1.06 -6.90 9.31
CA PHE A 50 -0.89 -6.59 10.72
C PHE A 50 -2.29 -6.41 11.29
N GLU A 51 -2.74 -7.37 12.09
CA GLU A 51 -3.88 -7.13 12.97
C GLU A 51 -3.52 -5.97 13.90
N ASN A 52 -4.49 -5.11 14.21
CA ASN A 52 -4.31 -4.08 15.22
C ASN A 52 -3.91 -4.75 16.54
N PHE A 53 -2.63 -4.76 16.87
CA PHE A 53 -2.19 -5.14 18.21
C PHE A 53 -2.18 -3.87 19.05
N THR A 54 -2.83 -3.93 20.20
CA THR A 54 -2.63 -2.91 21.23
C THR A 54 -1.18 -3.06 21.69
N ALA A 55 -0.30 -2.17 21.22
CA ALA A 55 1.01 -2.01 21.83
C ALA A 55 0.76 -1.45 23.23
N PHE A 56 0.56 -2.34 24.22
CA PHE A 56 0.56 -1.94 25.61
C PHE A 56 1.98 -1.50 25.96
N ILE A 57 2.26 -0.22 25.78
CA ILE A 57 3.42 0.41 26.37
C ILE A 57 3.08 0.65 27.85
N ASN A 58 3.19 -0.39 28.67
CA ASN A 58 3.32 -0.18 30.11
C ASN A 58 4.77 0.22 30.38
N LEU A 59 5.08 1.52 30.25
CA LEU A 59 6.24 2.09 30.92
C LEU A 59 5.86 2.17 32.40
N THR A 60 6.42 1.26 33.20
CA THR A 60 6.47 1.32 34.67
C THR A 60 7.04 2.63 35.15
#